data_AF-A0A419HUP6-F1
#
_entry.id   AF-A0A419HUP6-F1
#
_cell.length_a   1.000
_cell.length_b   1.000
_cell.length_c   1.000
_cell.angle_alpha   90.00
_cell.angle_beta   90.00
_cell.angle_gamma   90.00
#
_symmetry.space_group_name_H-M   'P 1'
#
loop_
_entity.id
_entity.type
_entity.pdbx_description
1 polymer ?
#
loop_
_entity_poly.entity_id
_entity_poly.type
_entity_poly.pdbx_seq_one_letter_code
_entity_poly.pdbx_strand_id
1 'polypeptide(L)'
;MTSNADGRLEVFGRGTDGALWHRWQTAPNNGWSAWASLGGYFTQTPAVGRNADGRLEVFVVGGDNALWHIWQTAPNGGWSAWAGLGGGLTSAPAVGRNADGRLEVFAKGTDNALWHLWQTAPNNGWSGWAGLGGVITTAPSVGQNADGRLEVFARGSDNALWHIWQTAPNSGWSAWAGLGGGLTSVTAVGRNQDGRLEVFVRGTDNALYHQWQLTPNGNWSGWYGLGGGLSSGLAVANNADGRLEVFGRGNDDALWHIWQTTPNGGWSGWASLGGGISSETAVGRNQDGRLELFARGLDNALWHQWQTAPNNGWSAWASLGGQLTLS
;
A
#
# COMPACT_ATOMS: atom_id res chain seq x y z
N MET A 1 -6.99 0.25 2.18
CA MET A 1 -7.62 1.24 3.07
C MET A 1 -7.09 2.63 2.74
N THR A 2 -7.82 3.70 3.08
CA THR A 2 -7.35 5.10 2.94
C THR A 2 -8.13 6.02 3.89
N SER A 3 -7.73 7.28 4.02
CA SER A 3 -8.50 8.32 4.70
C SER A 3 -9.40 9.09 3.73
N ASN A 4 -10.65 9.28 4.14
CA ASN A 4 -11.60 10.18 3.49
C ASN A 4 -11.19 11.64 3.64
N ALA A 5 -11.85 12.54 2.88
CA ALA A 5 -11.56 13.97 2.94
C ALA A 5 -11.83 14.60 4.31
N ASP A 6 -12.71 14.01 5.10
CA ASP A 6 -13.06 14.45 6.46
C ASP A 6 -12.21 13.80 7.57
N GLY A 7 -11.24 12.95 7.22
CA GLY A 7 -10.35 12.28 8.16
C GLY A 7 -10.83 10.91 8.66
N ARG A 8 -12.01 10.42 8.22
CA ARG A 8 -12.47 9.06 8.53
C ARG A 8 -11.66 8.02 7.78
N LEU A 9 -11.27 6.93 8.45
CA LEU A 9 -10.69 5.78 7.76
C LEU A 9 -11.76 4.97 7.02
N GLU A 10 -11.38 4.43 5.86
CA GLU A 10 -12.21 3.52 5.08
C GLU A 10 -11.38 2.34 4.56
N VAL A 11 -11.89 1.15 4.84
CA VAL A 11 -11.26 -0.14 4.49
C VAL A 11 -12.03 -0.78 3.34
N PHE A 12 -11.28 -1.45 2.48
CA PHE A 12 -11.77 -2.15 1.30
C PHE A 12 -11.20 -3.55 1.32
N GLY A 13 -12.02 -4.56 1.02
CA GLY A 13 -11.62 -5.96 1.01
C GLY A 13 -12.51 -6.79 0.10
N ARG A 14 -12.05 -8.00 -0.24
CA ARG A 14 -12.81 -8.91 -1.07
C ARG A 14 -13.67 -9.84 -0.24
N GLY A 15 -14.97 -9.89 -0.52
CA GLY A 15 -15.89 -10.85 0.09
C GLY A 15 -15.67 -12.29 -0.39
N THR A 16 -16.43 -13.23 0.18
CA THR A 16 -16.46 -14.63 -0.28
C THR A 16 -17.16 -14.81 -1.63
N ASP A 17 -17.93 -13.82 -2.04
CA ASP A 17 -18.58 -13.70 -3.35
C ASP A 17 -17.65 -13.14 -4.44
N GLY A 18 -16.41 -12.79 -4.09
CA GLY A 18 -15.46 -12.15 -4.99
C GLY A 18 -15.71 -10.66 -5.22
N ALA A 19 -16.73 -10.08 -4.57
CA ALA A 19 -17.09 -8.68 -4.72
C ALA A 19 -16.25 -7.76 -3.83
N LEU A 20 -16.26 -6.46 -4.16
CA LEU A 20 -15.62 -5.43 -3.35
C LEU A 20 -16.55 -5.05 -2.22
N TRP A 21 -16.09 -5.22 -0.99
CA TRP A 21 -16.79 -4.77 0.20
C TRP A 21 -15.99 -3.66 0.87
N HIS A 22 -16.69 -2.69 1.42
CA HIS A 22 -16.08 -1.58 2.15
C HIS A 22 -16.78 -1.30 3.46
N ARG A 23 -16.04 -0.69 4.39
CA ARG A 23 -16.50 -0.27 5.71
C ARG A 23 -15.75 0.99 6.10
N TRP A 24 -16.41 1.94 6.74
CA TRP A 24 -15.82 3.23 7.08
C TRP A 24 -16.10 3.61 8.53
N GLN A 25 -15.22 4.42 9.11
CA GLN A 25 -15.53 5.07 10.37
C GLN A 25 -16.74 5.98 10.20
N THR A 26 -17.65 6.04 11.19
CA THR A 26 -18.85 6.89 11.11
C THR A 26 -18.57 8.33 11.54
N ALA A 27 -17.55 8.54 12.36
CA ALA A 27 -16.93 9.83 12.64
C ALA A 27 -15.40 9.62 12.72
N PRO A 28 -14.57 10.64 12.48
CA PRO A 28 -13.13 10.48 12.62
C PRO A 28 -12.78 9.88 13.98
N ASN A 29 -11.93 8.85 13.98
CA ASN A 29 -11.43 8.19 15.19
C ASN A 29 -12.50 7.38 15.96
N ASN A 30 -13.73 7.23 15.46
CA ASN A 30 -14.81 6.61 16.23
C ASN A 30 -15.86 5.85 15.39
N GLY A 31 -16.24 4.67 15.90
CA GLY A 31 -17.29 3.83 15.35
C GLY A 31 -16.97 3.30 13.95
N TRP A 32 -17.75 2.33 13.49
CA TRP A 32 -17.66 1.81 12.12
C TRP A 32 -19.04 1.50 11.56
N SER A 33 -19.25 1.80 10.27
CA SER A 33 -20.44 1.45 9.51
C SER A 33 -20.66 -0.07 9.45
N ALA A 34 -21.81 -0.53 8.98
CA ALA A 34 -21.90 -1.91 8.49
C ALA A 34 -21.02 -2.09 7.23
N TRP A 35 -20.69 -3.33 6.91
CA TRP A 35 -20.11 -3.68 5.62
C TRP A 35 -21.14 -3.41 4.52
N ALA A 36 -20.72 -2.74 3.45
CA ALA A 36 -21.52 -2.55 2.25
C ALA A 36 -20.80 -3.14 1.03
N SER A 37 -21.56 -3.66 0.08
CA SER A 37 -21.01 -4.19 -1.17
C SER A 37 -21.00 -3.10 -2.23
N LEU A 38 -19.89 -3.00 -2.95
CA LEU A 38 -19.76 -2.24 -4.18
C LEU A 38 -19.86 -3.15 -5.42
N GLY A 39 -20.17 -4.44 -5.23
CA GLY A 39 -20.27 -5.42 -6.32
C GLY A 39 -18.91 -5.67 -7.00
N GLY A 40 -18.97 -6.04 -8.28
CA GLY A 40 -17.80 -6.41 -9.08
C GLY A 40 -17.29 -7.83 -8.78
N TYR A 41 -16.23 -8.23 -9.49
CA TYR A 41 -15.54 -9.50 -9.28
C TYR A 41 -14.06 -9.35 -9.60
N PHE A 42 -13.18 -9.65 -8.65
CA PHE A 42 -11.73 -9.47 -8.81
C PHE A 42 -10.92 -10.51 -8.03
N THR A 43 -9.70 -10.78 -8.48
CA THR A 43 -8.88 -11.88 -7.93
C THR A 43 -7.68 -11.42 -7.11
N GLN A 44 -7.32 -10.13 -7.19
CA GLN A 44 -6.12 -9.55 -6.56
C GLN A 44 -6.46 -8.48 -5.52
N THR A 45 -5.50 -8.07 -4.68
CA THR A 45 -5.70 -6.96 -3.73
C THR A 45 -6.14 -5.66 -4.43
N PRO A 46 -7.20 -4.99 -3.94
CA PRO A 46 -7.62 -3.70 -4.49
C PRO A 46 -6.62 -2.60 -4.09
N ALA A 47 -6.41 -1.64 -4.97
CA ALA A 47 -5.70 -0.41 -4.66
C ALA A 47 -6.69 0.75 -4.51
N VAL A 48 -6.45 1.67 -3.58
CA VAL A 48 -7.30 2.85 -3.40
C VAL A 48 -6.46 4.12 -3.43
N GLY A 49 -6.87 5.07 -4.25
CA GLY A 49 -6.31 6.41 -4.34
C GLY A 49 -7.32 7.46 -3.87
N ARG A 50 -6.82 8.55 -3.27
CA ARG A 50 -7.63 9.74 -3.01
C ARG A 50 -7.35 10.77 -4.12
N ASN A 51 -8.39 11.11 -4.86
CA ASN A 51 -8.35 12.14 -5.90
C ASN A 51 -7.99 13.51 -5.33
N ALA A 52 -7.57 14.44 -6.20
CA ALA A 52 -7.22 15.79 -5.81
C ALA A 52 -8.40 16.56 -5.19
N ASP A 53 -9.63 16.25 -5.61
CA ASP A 53 -10.87 16.80 -5.04
C ASP A 53 -11.34 16.12 -3.74
N GLY A 54 -10.60 15.10 -3.28
CA GLY A 54 -10.89 14.39 -2.05
C GLY A 54 -11.79 13.17 -2.17
N ARG A 55 -12.30 12.84 -3.37
CA ARG A 55 -13.05 11.60 -3.63
C ARG A 55 -12.12 10.38 -3.56
N LEU A 56 -12.62 9.28 -3.00
CA LEU A 56 -11.93 8.00 -3.08
C LEU A 56 -12.19 7.32 -4.42
N GLU A 57 -11.19 6.62 -4.93
CA GLU A 57 -11.28 5.82 -6.16
C GLU A 57 -10.52 4.51 -5.97
N VAL A 58 -11.20 3.40 -6.23
CA VAL A 58 -10.70 2.04 -6.01
C VAL A 58 -10.47 1.38 -7.36
N PHE A 59 -9.34 0.69 -7.47
CA PHE A 59 -8.87 0.00 -8.66
C PHE A 59 -8.72 -1.49 -8.35
N VAL A 60 -9.24 -2.34 -9.24
CA VAL A 60 -9.18 -3.80 -9.11
C VAL A 60 -8.81 -4.43 -10.44
N VAL A 61 -8.13 -5.58 -10.40
CA VAL A 61 -7.95 -6.43 -11.58
C VAL A 61 -9.07 -7.46 -11.61
N GLY A 62 -9.94 -7.32 -12.61
CA GLY A 62 -11.12 -8.17 -12.79
C GLY A 62 -10.78 -9.61 -13.16
N GLY A 63 -11.80 -10.48 -13.17
CA GLY A 63 -11.64 -11.87 -13.62
C GLY A 63 -11.28 -12.02 -15.10
N ASP A 64 -11.43 -10.96 -15.88
CA ASP A 64 -11.02 -10.82 -17.28
C ASP A 64 -9.56 -10.32 -17.43
N ASN A 65 -8.83 -10.17 -16.32
CA ASN A 65 -7.49 -9.57 -16.24
C ASN A 65 -7.43 -8.09 -16.67
N ALA A 66 -8.56 -7.41 -16.85
CA ALA A 66 -8.58 -5.98 -17.11
C ALA A 66 -8.58 -5.19 -15.79
N LEU A 67 -8.09 -3.94 -15.85
CA LEU A 67 -8.26 -3.00 -14.75
C LEU A 67 -9.68 -2.42 -14.77
N TRP A 68 -10.33 -2.46 -13.63
CA TRP A 68 -11.63 -1.83 -13.38
C TRP A 68 -11.50 -0.83 -12.25
N HIS A 69 -12.28 0.25 -12.31
CA HIS A 69 -12.32 1.24 -11.25
C HIS A 69 -13.75 1.67 -10.89
N ILE A 70 -13.90 2.12 -9.64
CA ILE A 70 -15.13 2.69 -9.08
C ILE A 70 -14.74 3.87 -8.18
N TRP A 71 -15.48 4.96 -8.20
CA TRP A 71 -15.15 6.18 -7.46
C TRP A 71 -16.33 6.76 -6.70
N GLN A 72 -16.06 7.44 -5.60
CA GLN A 72 -17.06 8.29 -4.96
C GLN A 72 -17.44 9.42 -5.94
N THR A 73 -18.74 9.73 -6.07
CA THR A 73 -19.25 10.79 -6.96
C THR A 73 -19.15 12.19 -6.36
N ALA A 74 -19.06 12.26 -5.03
CA ALA A 74 -18.69 13.44 -4.25
C ALA A 74 -17.85 12.98 -3.05
N PRO A 75 -16.97 13.82 -2.47
CA PRO A 75 -16.19 13.42 -1.30
C PRO A 75 -17.11 12.88 -0.20
N ASN A 76 -16.79 11.69 0.33
CA ASN A 76 -17.58 11.01 1.37
C ASN A 76 -19.00 10.59 0.93
N GLY A 77 -19.29 10.61 -0.37
CA GLY A 77 -20.61 10.35 -0.94
C GLY A 77 -20.82 8.93 -1.45
N GLY A 78 -21.83 8.76 -2.29
CA GLY A 78 -22.11 7.49 -2.99
C GLY A 78 -21.07 7.16 -4.06
N TRP A 79 -21.17 5.96 -4.61
CA TRP A 79 -20.22 5.43 -5.59
C TRP A 79 -20.78 5.44 -7.02
N SER A 80 -19.89 5.54 -8.00
CA SER A 80 -20.20 5.37 -9.42
C SER A 80 -20.58 3.91 -9.73
N ALA A 81 -20.98 3.65 -10.97
CA ALA A 81 -20.89 2.29 -11.51
C ALA A 81 -19.41 1.94 -11.77
N TRP A 82 -19.11 0.64 -11.84
CA TRP A 82 -17.81 0.15 -12.33
C TRP A 82 -17.59 0.57 -13.77
N ALA A 83 -16.39 1.04 -14.07
CA ALA A 83 -15.94 1.30 -15.43
C ALA A 83 -14.63 0.56 -15.73
N GLY A 84 -14.45 0.17 -17.00
CA GLY A 84 -13.28 -0.58 -17.45
C GLY A 84 -12.19 0.36 -17.95
N LEU A 85 -10.97 0.12 -17.52
CA LEU A 85 -9.74 0.76 -18.01
C LEU A 85 -8.91 -0.20 -18.90
N GLY A 86 -9.45 -1.39 -19.19
CA GLY A 86 -8.84 -2.37 -20.10
C GLY A 86 -7.50 -2.92 -19.60
N GLY A 87 -6.67 -3.36 -20.54
CA GLY A 87 -5.36 -3.97 -20.26
C GLY A 87 -5.42 -5.50 -20.13
N GLY A 88 -4.26 -6.09 -19.83
CA GLY A 88 -4.10 -7.52 -19.53
C GLY A 88 -3.09 -7.67 -18.41
N LEU A 89 -3.57 -7.74 -17.18
CA LEU A 89 -2.78 -7.57 -15.96
C LEU A 89 -2.70 -8.86 -15.16
N THR A 90 -1.54 -9.07 -14.53
CA THR A 90 -1.21 -10.31 -13.81
C THR A 90 -0.72 -10.05 -12.39
N SER A 91 -0.97 -8.87 -11.84
CA SER A 91 -0.69 -8.51 -10.45
C SER A 91 -1.79 -7.63 -9.85
N ALA A 92 -1.80 -7.47 -8.53
CA ALA A 92 -2.50 -6.34 -7.91
C ALA A 92 -2.00 -5.00 -8.51
N PRO A 93 -2.87 -3.98 -8.64
CA PRO A 93 -2.45 -2.66 -9.05
C PRO A 93 -1.79 -1.91 -7.90
N ALA A 94 -0.93 -0.95 -8.22
CA ALA A 94 -0.47 0.08 -7.30
C ALA A 94 -0.90 1.45 -7.82
N VAL A 95 -1.32 2.36 -6.94
CA VAL A 95 -1.78 3.70 -7.33
C VAL A 95 -0.95 4.77 -6.62
N GLY A 96 -0.45 5.72 -7.40
CA GLY A 96 0.24 6.92 -6.93
C GLY A 96 -0.52 8.17 -7.34
N ARG A 97 -0.35 9.27 -6.59
CA ARG A 97 -0.85 10.59 -6.98
C ARG A 97 0.33 11.46 -7.41
N ASN A 98 0.31 11.88 -8.66
CA ASN A 98 1.27 12.81 -9.24
C ASN A 98 1.26 14.15 -8.49
N ALA A 99 2.34 14.93 -8.65
CA ALA A 99 2.47 16.25 -8.02
C ALA A 99 1.38 17.23 -8.46
N ASP A 100 0.90 17.11 -9.70
CA ASP A 100 -0.23 17.88 -10.24
C ASP A 100 -1.62 17.40 -9.79
N GLY A 101 -1.68 16.29 -9.06
CA GLY A 101 -2.88 15.73 -8.50
C GLY A 101 -3.59 14.66 -9.34
N ARG A 102 -3.05 14.29 -10.50
CA ARG A 102 -3.54 13.16 -11.30
C ARG A 102 -3.22 11.83 -10.61
N LEU A 103 -4.18 10.91 -10.56
CA LEU A 103 -3.89 9.53 -10.19
C LEU A 103 -3.18 8.80 -11.34
N GLU A 104 -2.26 7.91 -11.00
CA GLU A 104 -1.53 7.06 -11.94
C GLU A 104 -1.43 5.65 -11.36
N VAL A 105 -1.78 4.66 -12.18
CA VAL A 105 -1.90 3.26 -11.79
C VAL A 105 -0.85 2.45 -12.51
N PHE A 106 -0.19 1.57 -11.76
CA PHE A 106 0.90 0.70 -12.19
C PHE A 106 0.51 -0.76 -11.96
N ALA A 107 0.79 -1.63 -12.92
CA ALA A 107 0.53 -3.07 -12.79
C ALA A 107 1.45 -3.89 -13.69
N LYS A 108 1.60 -5.18 -13.37
CA LYS A 108 2.35 -6.13 -14.19
C LYS A 108 1.50 -6.63 -15.36
N GLY A 109 2.01 -6.53 -16.59
CA GLY A 109 1.38 -7.07 -17.79
C GLY A 109 1.51 -8.58 -17.93
N THR A 110 0.88 -9.17 -18.95
CA THR A 110 1.05 -10.60 -19.31
C THR A 110 2.44 -10.94 -19.83
N ASP A 111 3.17 -9.94 -20.32
CA ASP A 111 4.58 -9.99 -20.74
C ASP A 111 5.57 -9.87 -19.56
N ASN A 112 5.06 -9.78 -18.33
CA ASN A 112 5.82 -9.48 -17.10
C ASN A 112 6.50 -8.11 -17.08
N ALA A 113 6.19 -7.20 -18.01
CA ALA A 113 6.64 -5.82 -17.94
C ALA A 113 5.79 -5.01 -16.95
N LEU A 114 6.33 -3.89 -16.49
CA LEU A 114 5.56 -2.87 -15.80
C LEU A 114 4.78 -2.06 -16.84
N TRP A 115 3.49 -1.91 -16.62
CA TRP A 115 2.58 -1.07 -17.40
C TRP A 115 1.96 -0.01 -16.51
N HIS A 116 1.64 1.14 -17.10
CA HIS A 116 0.95 2.21 -16.40
C HIS A 116 -0.08 2.93 -17.27
N LEU A 117 -1.05 3.57 -16.62
CA LEU A 117 -1.95 4.56 -17.18
C LEU A 117 -2.25 5.63 -16.14
N TRP A 118 -2.66 6.82 -16.57
CA TRP A 118 -2.84 7.96 -15.70
C TRP A 118 -4.10 8.74 -16.06
N GLN A 119 -4.64 9.46 -15.09
CA GLN A 119 -5.62 10.50 -15.37
C GLN A 119 -4.97 11.57 -16.26
N THR A 120 -5.67 12.04 -17.30
CA THR A 120 -5.14 13.04 -18.24
C THR A 120 -5.29 14.47 -17.73
N ALA A 121 -6.21 14.69 -16.79
CA ALA A 121 -6.31 15.89 -15.96
C ALA A 121 -6.71 15.46 -14.53
N PRO A 122 -6.40 16.25 -13.48
CA PRO A 122 -6.81 15.89 -12.13
C PRO A 122 -8.31 15.59 -12.08
N ASN A 123 -8.68 14.42 -11.53
CA ASN A 123 -10.06 13.97 -11.36
C ASN A 123 -10.82 13.66 -12.68
N ASN A 124 -10.16 13.63 -13.84
CA ASN A 124 -10.86 13.48 -15.12
C ASN A 124 -10.05 12.74 -16.21
N GLY A 125 -10.75 11.85 -16.93
CA GLY A 125 -10.22 11.11 -18.06
C GLY A 125 -9.12 10.13 -17.69
N TRP A 126 -8.76 9.25 -18.62
CA TRP A 126 -7.65 8.30 -18.48
C TRP A 126 -6.89 8.21 -19.80
N SER A 127 -5.57 8.01 -19.73
CA SER A 127 -4.73 7.70 -20.87
C SER A 127 -4.98 6.27 -21.37
N GLY A 128 -4.42 5.92 -22.53
CA GLY A 128 -4.16 4.52 -22.84
C GLY A 128 -3.04 3.95 -21.97
N TRP A 129 -2.93 2.63 -21.94
CA TRP A 129 -1.81 1.93 -21.30
C TRP A 129 -0.50 2.18 -22.05
N ALA A 130 0.56 2.47 -21.30
CA ALA A 130 1.93 2.54 -21.81
C ALA A 130 2.84 1.57 -21.06
N GLY A 131 3.85 1.05 -21.76
CA GLY A 131 4.82 0.11 -21.18
C GLY A 131 6.02 0.85 -20.62
N LEU A 132 6.42 0.50 -19.39
CA LEU A 132 7.67 0.92 -18.76
C LEU A 132 8.75 -0.18 -18.84
N GLY A 133 8.46 -1.29 -19.52
CA GLY A 133 9.39 -2.40 -19.74
C GLY A 133 9.79 -3.11 -18.45
N GLY A 134 10.98 -3.69 -18.45
CA GLY A 134 11.47 -4.54 -17.36
C GLY A 134 10.85 -5.94 -17.37
N VAL A 135 11.32 -6.79 -16.45
CA VAL A 135 10.73 -8.11 -16.17
C VAL A 135 10.57 -8.23 -14.66
N ILE A 136 9.34 -8.06 -14.19
CA ILE A 136 9.02 -8.03 -12.76
C ILE A 136 8.30 -9.30 -12.33
N THR A 137 8.50 -9.73 -11.08
CA THR A 137 7.98 -11.00 -10.52
C THR A 137 7.05 -10.80 -9.32
N THR A 138 6.76 -9.54 -8.97
CA THR A 138 5.83 -9.15 -7.90
C THR A 138 4.87 -8.07 -8.40
N ALA A 139 3.82 -7.78 -7.64
CA ALA A 139 3.09 -6.52 -7.80
C ALA A 139 4.07 -5.33 -7.61
N PRO A 140 3.89 -4.23 -8.35
CA PRO A 140 4.68 -3.03 -8.14
C PRO A 140 4.30 -2.33 -6.83
N SER A 141 5.19 -1.47 -6.36
CA SER A 141 4.95 -0.57 -5.23
C SER A 141 5.42 0.83 -5.62
N VAL A 142 4.68 1.87 -5.24
CA VAL A 142 4.95 3.24 -5.68
C VAL A 142 5.14 4.17 -4.48
N GLY A 143 6.19 4.99 -4.54
CA GLY A 143 6.44 6.09 -3.61
C GLY A 143 6.53 7.42 -4.35
N GLN A 144 6.27 8.52 -3.64
CA GLN A 144 6.50 9.86 -4.15
C GLN A 144 7.74 10.46 -3.49
N ASN A 145 8.72 10.83 -4.33
CA ASN A 145 9.92 11.53 -3.93
C ASN A 145 9.61 12.91 -3.33
N ALA A 146 10.59 13.50 -2.65
CA ALA A 146 10.43 14.81 -2.02
C ALA A 146 10.17 15.94 -3.01
N ASP A 147 10.64 15.80 -4.24
CA ASP A 147 10.40 16.74 -5.34
C ASP A 147 9.07 16.50 -6.09
N GLY A 148 8.28 15.49 -5.70
CA GLY A 148 6.99 15.18 -6.30
C GLY A 148 7.02 14.13 -7.42
N ARG A 149 8.21 13.62 -7.81
CA ARG A 149 8.34 12.53 -8.78
C ARG A 149 7.83 11.21 -8.21
N LEU A 150 7.06 10.46 -9.01
CA LEU A 150 6.75 9.07 -8.67
C LEU A 150 7.95 8.16 -8.94
N GLU A 151 8.14 7.17 -8.08
CA GLU A 151 9.16 6.13 -8.19
C GLU A 151 8.54 4.78 -7.86
N VAL A 152 8.75 3.82 -8.76
CA VAL A 152 8.13 2.49 -8.72
C VAL A 152 9.21 1.45 -8.46
N PHE A 153 8.90 0.52 -7.57
CA PHE A 153 9.75 -0.55 -7.10
C PHE A 153 9.09 -1.89 -7.40
N ALA A 154 9.89 -2.86 -7.85
CA ALA A 154 9.42 -4.23 -8.08
C ALA A 154 10.58 -5.22 -8.04
N ARG A 155 10.28 -6.48 -7.73
CA ARG A 155 11.30 -7.54 -7.76
C ARG A 155 11.54 -7.99 -9.20
N GLY A 156 12.80 -8.10 -9.60
CA GLY A 156 13.22 -8.63 -10.90
C GLY A 156 13.15 -10.16 -10.99
N SER A 157 13.50 -10.72 -12.14
CA SER A 157 13.64 -12.18 -12.33
C SER A 157 14.84 -12.79 -11.60
N ASP A 158 15.82 -11.97 -11.24
CA ASP A 158 16.99 -12.31 -10.44
C ASP A 158 16.72 -12.26 -8.91
N ASN A 159 15.47 -12.03 -8.51
CA ASN A 159 15.03 -11.78 -7.14
C ASN A 159 15.61 -10.51 -6.49
N ALA A 160 16.30 -9.64 -7.24
CA ALA A 160 16.74 -8.34 -6.73
C ALA A 160 15.60 -7.31 -6.74
N LEU A 161 15.73 -6.25 -5.95
CA LEU A 161 14.86 -5.09 -6.06
C LEU A 161 15.33 -4.23 -7.23
N TRP A 162 14.40 -3.85 -8.10
CA TRP A 162 14.59 -2.93 -9.19
C TRP A 162 13.67 -1.73 -9.02
N HIS A 163 14.10 -0.58 -9.53
CA HIS A 163 13.29 0.64 -9.49
C HIS A 163 13.40 1.45 -10.79
N ILE A 164 12.37 2.26 -11.04
CA ILE A 164 12.24 3.19 -12.15
C ILE A 164 11.52 4.45 -11.64
N TRP A 165 11.92 5.64 -12.07
CA TRP A 165 11.36 6.90 -11.55
C TRP A 165 11.04 7.87 -12.67
N GLN A 166 10.06 8.74 -12.44
CA GLN A 166 9.87 9.93 -13.26
C GLN A 166 11.15 10.80 -13.18
N THR A 167 11.62 11.34 -14.29
CA THR A 167 12.85 12.17 -14.35
C THR A 167 12.62 13.62 -13.93
N ALA A 168 11.37 14.09 -14.01
CA ALA A 168 10.85 15.32 -13.44
C ALA A 168 9.39 15.08 -13.03
N PRO A 169 8.80 15.84 -12.09
CA PRO A 169 7.42 15.64 -11.69
C PRO A 169 6.49 15.65 -12.90
N ASN A 170 5.60 14.65 -13.00
CA ASN A 170 4.61 14.54 -14.07
C ASN A 170 5.21 14.33 -15.49
N SER A 171 6.45 13.85 -15.59
CA SER A 171 7.19 13.68 -16.85
C SER A 171 7.46 12.21 -17.20
N GLY A 172 8.31 11.97 -18.19
CA GLY A 172 8.77 10.64 -18.60
C GLY A 172 9.63 9.94 -17.55
N TRP A 173 9.98 8.68 -17.82
CA TRP A 173 10.61 7.77 -16.88
C TRP A 173 12.10 7.53 -17.16
N SER A 174 12.85 7.19 -16.12
CA SER A 174 14.24 6.74 -16.21
C SER A 174 14.33 5.36 -16.88
N ALA A 175 15.56 4.88 -17.10
CA ALA A 175 15.77 3.45 -17.26
C ALA A 175 15.59 2.73 -15.90
N TRP A 176 15.34 1.42 -15.94
CA TRP A 176 15.40 0.57 -14.76
C TRP A 176 16.80 0.54 -14.18
N ALA A 177 16.91 0.67 -12.87
CA ALA A 177 18.14 0.47 -12.12
C ALA A 177 17.96 -0.61 -11.05
N GLY A 178 19.05 -1.30 -10.72
CA GLY A 178 19.06 -2.35 -9.72
C GLY A 178 19.47 -1.82 -8.35
N LEU A 179 18.68 -2.14 -7.32
CA LEU A 179 19.01 -1.91 -5.92
C LEU A 179 19.63 -3.16 -5.26
N GLY A 180 19.67 -4.30 -5.99
CA GLY A 180 20.25 -5.55 -5.51
C GLY A 180 19.38 -6.27 -4.48
N GLY A 181 19.99 -7.13 -3.67
CA GLY A 181 19.30 -7.92 -2.63
C GLY A 181 18.74 -9.25 -3.12
N GLY A 182 18.05 -9.97 -2.23
CA GLY A 182 17.37 -11.24 -2.50
C GLY A 182 15.99 -11.28 -1.84
N LEU A 183 14.97 -10.85 -2.58
CA LEU A 183 13.64 -10.55 -2.06
C LEU A 183 12.68 -11.75 -2.13
N THR A 184 11.90 -11.94 -1.08
CA THR A 184 10.81 -12.94 -1.01
C THR A 184 9.42 -12.32 -0.82
N SER A 185 9.30 -11.00 -0.79
CA SER A 185 8.02 -10.28 -0.64
C SER A 185 7.86 -9.14 -1.65
N VAL A 186 6.64 -8.60 -1.72
CA VAL A 186 6.38 -7.26 -2.27
C VAL A 186 7.13 -6.22 -1.41
N THR A 187 7.46 -5.06 -2.01
CA THR A 187 8.22 -3.99 -1.36
C THR A 187 7.28 -3.05 -0.60
N ALA A 188 7.55 -2.76 0.66
CA ALA A 188 6.90 -1.67 1.36
C ALA A 188 7.75 -0.40 1.22
N VAL A 189 7.13 0.74 0.88
CA VAL A 189 7.82 2.01 0.64
C VAL A 189 7.33 3.05 1.63
N GLY A 190 8.24 3.60 2.44
CA GLY A 190 8.00 4.71 3.36
C GLY A 190 8.75 5.97 2.92
N ARG A 191 8.29 7.13 3.41
CA ARG A 191 9.02 8.39 3.28
C ARG A 191 9.41 8.89 4.65
N ASN A 192 10.71 9.07 4.87
CA ASN A 192 11.25 9.65 6.09
C ASN A 192 10.81 11.11 6.25
N GLN A 193 10.88 11.63 7.48
CA GLN A 193 10.49 13.00 7.79
C GLN A 193 11.32 14.04 7.00
N ASP A 194 12.58 13.72 6.72
CA ASP A 194 13.48 14.55 5.90
C ASP A 194 13.21 14.47 4.39
N GLY A 195 12.27 13.61 3.98
CA GLY A 195 11.83 13.47 2.60
C GLY A 195 12.47 12.33 1.82
N ARG A 196 13.44 11.61 2.38
CA ARG A 196 14.07 10.45 1.74
C ARG A 196 13.10 9.28 1.64
N LEU A 197 13.05 8.61 0.49
CA LEU A 197 12.39 7.31 0.41
C LEU A 197 13.21 6.23 1.12
N GLU A 198 12.50 5.28 1.72
CA GLU A 198 13.06 4.09 2.35
C GLU A 198 12.20 2.88 2.00
N VAL A 199 12.86 1.83 1.54
CA VAL A 199 12.22 0.59 1.10
C VAL A 199 12.49 -0.52 2.10
N PHE A 200 11.48 -1.35 2.30
CA PHE A 200 11.48 -2.47 3.23
C PHE A 200 11.10 -3.73 2.49
N VAL A 201 11.89 -4.79 2.69
CA VAL A 201 11.73 -6.06 2.01
C VAL A 201 11.97 -7.21 2.97
N ARG A 202 11.35 -8.36 2.70
CA ARG A 202 11.68 -9.61 3.38
C ARG A 202 12.77 -10.35 2.59
N GLY A 203 13.83 -10.73 3.29
CA GLY A 203 14.93 -11.54 2.74
C GLY A 203 14.56 -13.02 2.55
N THR A 204 15.48 -13.81 2.03
CA THR A 204 15.35 -15.28 1.90
C THR A 204 15.41 -16.02 3.23
N ASP A 205 15.97 -15.39 4.26
CA ASP A 205 16.02 -15.82 5.65
C ASP A 205 14.76 -15.42 6.46
N ASN A 206 13.76 -14.84 5.80
CA ASN A 206 12.55 -14.27 6.40
C ASN A 206 12.78 -13.04 7.31
N ALA A 207 13.99 -12.48 7.36
CA ALA A 207 14.25 -11.26 8.11
C ALA A 207 13.81 -10.01 7.31
N LEU A 208 13.56 -8.91 8.02
CA LEU A 208 13.33 -7.60 7.44
C LEU A 208 14.67 -6.97 7.04
N TYR A 209 14.76 -6.49 5.81
CA TYR A 209 15.86 -5.66 5.31
C TYR A 209 15.32 -4.33 4.82
N HIS A 210 16.15 -3.30 4.91
CA HIS A 210 15.81 -1.98 4.41
C HIS A 210 16.98 -1.30 3.70
N GLN A 211 16.63 -0.36 2.84
CA GLN A 211 17.54 0.51 2.11
C GLN A 211 16.89 1.88 1.97
N TRP A 212 17.66 2.96 2.01
CA TRP A 212 17.13 4.32 1.96
C TRP A 212 17.93 5.20 1.01
N GLN A 213 17.28 6.23 0.45
CA GLN A 213 17.99 7.32 -0.21
C GLN A 213 18.87 8.03 0.82
N LEU A 214 20.14 8.32 0.51
CA LEU A 214 21.12 8.97 1.39
C LEU A 214 20.83 10.46 1.60
N THR A 215 20.27 11.10 0.58
CA THR A 215 19.70 12.45 0.61
C THR A 215 18.38 12.44 -0.15
N PRO A 216 17.44 13.36 0.11
CA PRO A 216 16.18 13.37 -0.64
C PRO A 216 16.44 13.38 -2.14
N ASN A 217 15.82 12.45 -2.87
CA ASN A 217 15.96 12.29 -4.32
C ASN A 217 17.36 11.83 -4.79
N GLY A 218 18.22 11.39 -3.86
CA GLY A 218 19.62 11.02 -4.13
C GLY A 218 19.86 9.52 -4.29
N ASN A 219 21.15 9.14 -4.24
CA ASN A 219 21.59 7.75 -4.29
C ASN A 219 21.10 6.95 -3.08
N TRP A 220 21.06 5.63 -3.22
CA TRP A 220 20.64 4.70 -2.17
C TRP A 220 21.80 4.22 -1.29
N SER A 221 21.50 3.85 -0.05
CA SER A 221 22.40 3.17 0.89
C SER A 221 22.72 1.75 0.43
N GLY A 222 23.53 0.99 1.20
CA GLY A 222 23.51 -0.47 1.12
C GLY A 222 22.27 -1.07 1.77
N TRP A 223 22.08 -2.39 1.65
CA TRP A 223 21.07 -3.13 2.41
C TRP A 223 21.51 -3.34 3.86
N TYR A 224 20.62 -3.07 4.80
CA TYR A 224 20.83 -3.34 6.22
C TYR A 224 19.72 -4.24 6.75
N GLY A 225 20.07 -5.15 7.67
CA GLY A 225 19.13 -6.08 8.29
C GLY A 225 18.55 -5.49 9.58
N LEU A 226 17.23 -5.61 9.73
CA LEU A 226 16.48 -5.33 10.95
C LEU A 226 16.05 -6.62 11.69
N GLY A 227 16.53 -7.78 11.22
CA GLY A 227 16.26 -9.08 11.83
C GLY A 227 14.77 -9.48 11.77
N GLY A 228 14.35 -10.28 12.75
CA GLY A 228 12.98 -10.82 12.80
C GLY A 228 12.81 -12.14 12.03
N GLY A 229 11.59 -12.66 12.01
CA GLY A 229 11.19 -13.86 11.26
C GLY A 229 9.75 -13.73 10.79
N LEU A 230 9.58 -13.22 9.58
CA LEU A 230 8.29 -12.77 9.03
C LEU A 230 7.73 -13.74 7.98
N SER A 231 6.41 -13.91 7.98
CA SER A 231 5.67 -14.88 7.16
C SER A 231 4.63 -14.26 6.22
N SER A 232 4.56 -12.93 6.14
CA SER A 232 3.65 -12.17 5.27
C SER A 232 4.35 -10.99 4.58
N GLY A 233 3.62 -10.30 3.70
CA GLY A 233 3.98 -8.96 3.25
C GLY A 233 4.05 -7.95 4.40
N LEU A 234 4.65 -6.80 4.08
CA LEU A 234 5.01 -5.74 5.03
C LEU A 234 4.08 -4.54 4.89
N ALA A 235 3.78 -3.90 6.00
CA ALA A 235 3.14 -2.58 6.04
C ALA A 235 4.10 -1.57 6.68
N VAL A 236 4.11 -0.34 6.16
CA VAL A 236 4.90 0.76 6.74
C VAL A 236 4.04 2.02 6.83
N ALA A 237 4.17 2.75 7.93
CA ALA A 237 3.53 4.05 8.11
C ALA A 237 4.41 5.01 8.90
N ASN A 238 4.12 6.31 8.78
CA ASN A 238 4.67 7.34 9.65
C ASN A 238 3.79 7.51 10.89
N ASN A 239 4.42 7.41 12.05
CA ASN A 239 3.88 7.91 13.31
C ASN A 239 3.61 9.43 13.24
N ALA A 240 2.84 9.94 14.21
CA ALA A 240 2.51 11.36 14.29
C ALA A 240 3.76 12.25 14.48
N ASP A 241 4.81 11.72 15.09
CA ASP A 241 6.11 12.39 15.28
C ASP A 241 7.06 12.29 14.07
N GLY A 242 6.66 11.61 12.99
CA GLY A 242 7.44 11.46 11.76
C GLY A 242 8.31 10.20 11.69
N ARG A 243 8.38 9.38 12.75
CA ARG A 243 9.11 8.10 12.74
C ARG A 243 8.45 7.09 11.82
N LEU A 244 9.24 6.34 11.06
CA LEU A 244 8.75 5.16 10.36
C LEU A 244 8.54 4.00 11.35
N GLU A 245 7.47 3.24 11.10
CA GLU A 245 7.15 2.00 11.82
C GLU A 245 6.68 0.95 10.81
N VAL A 246 7.25 -0.25 10.94
CA VAL A 246 7.04 -1.37 10.03
C VAL A 246 6.34 -2.49 10.78
N PHE A 247 5.37 -3.09 10.12
CA PHE A 247 4.51 -4.14 10.64
C PHE A 247 4.60 -5.38 9.73
N GLY A 248 4.61 -6.57 10.32
CA GLY A 248 4.59 -7.82 9.59
C GLY A 248 4.17 -8.98 10.46
N ARG A 249 3.57 -10.01 9.85
CA ARG A 249 3.17 -11.22 10.56
C ARG A 249 4.39 -12.08 10.87
N GLY A 250 4.52 -12.56 12.10
CA GLY A 250 5.55 -13.52 12.51
C GLY A 250 5.25 -14.95 12.07
N ASN A 251 6.17 -15.87 12.35
CA ASN A 251 5.95 -17.31 12.12
C ASN A 251 4.95 -17.93 13.12
N ASP A 252 4.59 -17.20 14.16
CA ASP A 252 3.60 -17.52 15.19
C ASP A 252 2.20 -16.97 14.87
N ASP A 253 2.00 -16.48 13.65
CA ASP A 253 0.78 -15.80 13.17
C ASP A 253 0.40 -14.52 13.94
N ALA A 254 1.22 -14.06 14.90
CA ALA A 254 1.03 -12.78 15.57
C ALA A 254 1.48 -11.63 14.68
N LEU A 255 0.94 -10.43 14.91
CA LEU A 255 1.46 -9.21 14.32
C LEU A 255 2.66 -8.72 15.12
N TRP A 256 3.76 -8.43 14.43
CA TRP A 256 4.97 -7.86 15.01
C TRP A 256 5.25 -6.50 14.39
N HIS A 257 5.89 -5.63 15.17
CA HIS A 257 6.29 -4.31 14.71
C HIS A 257 7.68 -3.90 15.20
N ILE A 258 8.30 -3.00 14.44
CA ILE A 258 9.59 -2.37 14.74
C ILE A 258 9.52 -0.91 14.27
N TRP A 259 10.11 0.02 15.02
CA TRP A 259 10.01 1.44 14.74
C TRP A 259 11.34 2.16 14.85
N GLN A 260 11.51 3.24 14.09
CA GLN A 260 12.58 4.20 14.36
C GLN A 260 12.38 4.76 15.77
N THR A 261 13.46 4.91 16.55
CA THR A 261 13.43 5.42 17.94
C THR A 261 13.36 6.95 18.01
N THR A 262 13.88 7.62 16.99
CA THR A 262 13.70 9.04 16.68
C THR A 262 13.53 9.18 15.17
N PRO A 263 12.92 10.26 14.63
CA PRO A 263 12.82 10.43 13.19
C PRO A 263 14.19 10.35 12.52
N ASN A 264 14.30 9.56 11.45
CA ASN A 264 15.56 9.30 10.72
C ASN A 264 16.67 8.63 11.56
N GLY A 265 16.34 8.11 12.75
CA GLY A 265 17.27 7.49 13.68
C GLY A 265 17.39 5.98 13.56
N GLY A 266 17.99 5.35 14.57
CA GLY A 266 18.07 3.89 14.67
C GLY A 266 16.72 3.24 15.00
N TRP A 267 16.67 1.91 14.90
CA TRP A 267 15.45 1.12 15.09
C TRP A 267 15.37 0.49 16.49
N SER A 268 14.14 0.26 16.94
CA SER A 268 13.84 -0.49 18.16
C SER A 268 14.18 -1.98 18.01
N GLY A 269 14.01 -2.76 19.08
CA GLY A 269 13.80 -4.20 18.95
C GLY A 269 12.39 -4.50 18.42
N TRP A 270 12.19 -5.71 17.90
CA TRP A 270 10.87 -6.21 17.54
C TRP A 270 10.00 -6.39 18.79
N ALA A 271 8.74 -5.96 18.70
CA ALA A 271 7.73 -6.24 19.72
C ALA A 271 6.51 -6.93 19.09
N SER A 272 5.85 -7.77 19.87
CA SER A 272 4.63 -8.45 19.43
C SER A 272 3.42 -7.60 19.82
N LEU A 273 2.50 -7.44 18.88
CA LEU A 273 1.15 -6.92 19.11
C LEU A 273 0.12 -8.05 19.31
N GLY A 274 0.59 -9.30 19.38
CA GLY A 274 -0.22 -10.51 19.55
C GLY A 274 -1.16 -10.76 18.36
N GLY A 275 -2.27 -11.44 18.64
CA GLY A 275 -3.28 -11.81 17.64
C GLY A 275 -3.00 -13.16 16.97
N GLY A 276 -3.79 -13.44 15.94
CA GLY A 276 -3.68 -14.60 15.06
C GLY A 276 -4.22 -14.20 13.69
N ILE A 277 -3.34 -13.69 12.84
CA ILE A 277 -3.69 -13.06 11.57
C ILE A 277 -3.34 -13.96 10.37
N SER A 278 -4.18 -13.92 9.34
CA SER A 278 -4.14 -14.81 8.17
C SER A 278 -3.96 -14.07 6.85
N SER A 279 -3.58 -12.79 6.89
CA SER A 279 -3.35 -11.93 5.73
C SER A 279 -2.15 -11.00 5.95
N GLU A 280 -1.78 -10.27 4.89
CA GLU A 280 -0.99 -9.06 5.03
C GLU A 280 -1.72 -8.03 5.92
N THR A 281 -0.94 -7.15 6.53
CA THR A 281 -1.46 -6.07 7.37
C THR A 281 -1.63 -4.81 6.53
N ALA A 282 -2.75 -4.11 6.71
CA ALA A 282 -2.91 -2.74 6.25
C ALA A 282 -2.78 -1.79 7.43
N VAL A 283 -2.10 -0.66 7.24
CA VAL A 283 -1.92 0.38 8.27
C VAL A 283 -2.43 1.72 7.76
N GLY A 284 -3.18 2.41 8.61
CA GLY A 284 -3.67 3.75 8.38
C GLY A 284 -3.36 4.68 9.54
N ARG A 285 -3.44 5.98 9.30
CA ARG A 285 -3.34 6.99 10.34
C ARG A 285 -4.68 7.70 10.50
N ASN A 286 -5.23 7.62 11.70
CA ASN A 286 -6.40 8.37 12.12
C ASN A 286 -6.15 9.89 12.05
N GLN A 287 -7.23 10.67 12.06
CA GLN A 287 -7.14 12.13 11.99
C GLN A 287 -6.37 12.72 13.18
N ASP A 288 -6.45 12.07 14.35
CA ASP A 288 -5.72 12.45 15.56
C ASP A 288 -4.24 12.01 15.58
N GLY A 289 -3.75 11.36 14.53
CA GLY A 289 -2.36 10.93 14.40
C GLY A 289 -2.09 9.50 14.89
N ARG A 290 -3.07 8.80 15.47
CA ARG A 290 -2.90 7.40 15.90
C ARG A 290 -2.82 6.46 14.71
N LEU A 291 -1.87 5.53 14.74
CA LEU A 291 -1.86 4.42 13.79
C LEU A 291 -2.98 3.42 14.11
N GLU A 292 -3.59 2.86 13.08
CA GLU A 292 -4.59 1.79 13.17
C GLU A 292 -4.31 0.72 12.12
N LEU A 293 -4.27 -0.51 12.59
CA LEU A 293 -3.85 -1.71 11.87
C LEU A 293 -5.06 -2.56 11.57
N PHE A 294 -5.09 -3.16 10.40
CA PHE A 294 -6.16 -4.04 9.94
C PHE A 294 -5.56 -5.30 9.36
N ALA A 295 -6.07 -6.45 9.78
CA ALA A 295 -5.66 -7.74 9.24
C ALA A 295 -6.82 -8.73 9.33
N ARG A 296 -6.84 -9.71 8.44
CA ARG A 296 -7.81 -10.79 8.51
C ARG A 296 -7.43 -11.74 9.65
N GLY A 297 -8.40 -12.14 10.47
CA GLY A 297 -8.21 -13.15 11.50
C GLY A 297 -8.24 -14.58 10.94
N LEU A 298 -7.99 -15.58 11.78
CA LEU A 298 -8.15 -17.00 11.42
C LEU A 298 -9.61 -17.39 11.11
N ASP A 299 -10.57 -16.57 11.56
CA ASP A 299 -12.01 -16.70 11.34
C ASP A 299 -12.51 -16.01 10.05
N ASN A 300 -11.58 -15.53 9.22
CA ASN A 300 -11.82 -14.74 8.01
C ASN A 300 -12.52 -13.38 8.25
N ALA A 301 -12.75 -12.95 9.49
CA ALA A 301 -13.22 -11.60 9.77
C ALA A 301 -12.09 -10.58 9.64
N LEU A 302 -12.43 -9.31 9.41
CA LEU A 302 -11.46 -8.23 9.55
C LEU A 302 -11.31 -7.89 11.02
N TRP A 303 -10.08 -7.92 11.51
CA TRP A 303 -9.71 -7.48 12.85
C TRP A 303 -8.89 -6.20 12.75
N HIS A 304 -9.01 -5.36 13.78
CA HIS A 304 -8.23 -4.13 13.88
C HIS A 304 -7.67 -3.88 15.28
N GLN A 305 -6.58 -3.13 15.33
CA GLN A 305 -5.91 -2.70 16.56
C GLN A 305 -5.36 -1.29 16.32
N TRP A 306 -5.43 -0.41 17.32
CA TRP A 306 -5.04 0.98 17.17
C TRP A 306 -4.17 1.47 18.30
N GLN A 307 -3.33 2.47 18.03
CA GLN A 307 -2.64 3.19 19.09
C GLN A 307 -3.67 3.89 19.99
N THR A 308 -3.49 3.84 21.31
CA THR A 308 -4.42 4.48 22.26
C THR A 308 -4.15 5.97 22.44
N ALA A 309 -2.93 6.40 22.17
CA ALA A 309 -2.54 7.80 21.98
C ALA A 309 -1.51 7.88 20.84
N PRO A 310 -1.34 9.03 20.16
CA PRO A 310 -0.33 9.14 19.11
C PRO A 310 1.05 8.71 19.62
N ASN A 311 1.70 7.81 18.89
CA ASN A 311 3.03 7.27 19.20
C ASN A 311 3.11 6.41 20.48
N ASN A 312 1.99 6.03 21.10
CA ASN A 312 2.03 5.32 22.38
C ASN A 312 0.86 4.35 22.61
N GLY A 313 1.19 3.17 23.15
CA GLY A 313 0.24 2.13 23.54
C GLY A 313 -0.50 1.52 22.36
N TRP A 314 -1.11 0.36 22.59
CA TRP A 314 -1.97 -0.32 21.62
C TRP A 314 -3.24 -0.83 22.32
N SER A 315 -4.37 -0.77 21.62
CA SER A 315 -5.61 -1.40 22.07
C SER A 315 -5.49 -2.92 22.07
N ALA A 316 -6.49 -3.61 22.62
CA ALA A 316 -6.70 -5.01 22.26
C ALA A 316 -7.18 -5.11 20.80
N TRP A 317 -6.99 -6.28 20.19
CA TRP A 317 -7.61 -6.62 18.92
C TRP A 317 -9.14 -6.63 19.06
N ALA A 318 -9.82 -5.99 18.11
CA ALA A 318 -11.27 -6.02 18.01
C ALA A 318 -11.69 -6.50 16.62
N SER A 319 -12.85 -7.15 16.52
CA SER A 319 -13.39 -7.62 15.25
C SER A 319 -14.31 -6.57 14.64
N LEU A 320 -14.12 -6.30 13.35
CA LEU A 320 -15.06 -5.56 12.50
C LEU A 320 -16.00 -6.53 11.74
N GLY A 321 -15.96 -7.82 12.07
CA GLY A 321 -16.75 -8.86 11.42
C GLY A 321 -16.46 -8.98 9.92
N GLY A 322 -17.47 -9.42 9.15
CA GLY A 322 -17.33 -9.71 7.73
C GLY A 322 -16.72 -11.09 7.46
N GLN A 323 -16.66 -11.47 6.19
CA GLN A 323 -16.00 -12.69 5.72
C GLN A 323 -15.18 -12.34 4.48
N LEU A 324 -13.87 -12.16 4.68
CA LEU A 324 -12.93 -11.74 3.65
C LEU A 324 -12.12 -12.93 3.13
N THR A 325 -11.84 -12.92 1.83
CA THR A 325 -11.00 -13.94 1.19
C THR A 325 -9.60 -13.41 0.88
N LEU A 326 -8.66 -14.33 0.62
CA LEU A 326 -7.27 -14.03 0.29
C LEU A 326 -7.19 -13.07 -0.90
N SER A 327 -6.81 -11.84 -0.65
CA SER A 327 -6.25 -10.98 -1.68
C SER A 327 -4.75 -11.08 -1.67
#